data_AF-A0A2M7XNS9-F1
#
_entry.id   AF-A0A2M7XNS9-F1
#
_cell.length_a   1.000
_cell.length_b   1.000
_cell.length_c   1.000
_cell.angle_alpha   90.00
_cell.angle_beta   90.00
_cell.angle_gamma   90.00
#
_symmetry.space_group_name_H-M   'P 1'
#
loop_
_entity.id
_entity.type
_entity.pdbx_description
1 polymer ?
#
loop_
_entity_poly.entity_id
_entity_poly.type
_entity_poly.pdbx_seq_one_letter_code
_entity_poly.pdbx_strand_id
1 'polypeptide(L)'
;DQLKKNVFDAGVNTDDFFCPIGVGTSISFNTKSDGKTYLTCYEGVKIASESANGDFLLTNSGVSVRNCDSFVTCQKNSDLKVMRVDFNLDMGITGGTGDQFWTFVSKVTVR
;
A
#
# COMPACT_ATOMS: atom_id res chain seq x y z
N ASP A 1 -11.32 -1.52 4.98
CA ASP A 1 -10.71 -2.88 4.96
C ASP A 1 -10.36 -3.40 3.56
N GLN A 2 -10.35 -2.54 2.54
CA GLN A 2 -10.09 -2.92 1.15
C GLN A 2 -8.59 -3.11 0.85
N LEU A 3 -7.72 -2.33 1.51
CA LEU A 3 -6.26 -2.49 1.43
C LEU A 3 -5.83 -3.90 1.83
N LYS A 4 -6.36 -4.41 2.95
CA LYS A 4 -6.08 -5.77 3.41
C LYS A 4 -6.55 -6.80 2.38
N LYS A 5 -7.76 -6.65 1.82
CA LYS A 5 -8.29 -7.56 0.79
C LYS A 5 -7.38 -7.59 -0.45
N ASN A 6 -6.96 -6.43 -0.97
CA ASN A 6 -6.11 -6.36 -2.15
C ASN A 6 -4.73 -7.00 -1.88
N VAL A 7 -4.16 -6.78 -0.70
CA VAL A 7 -2.86 -7.37 -0.34
C VAL A 7 -2.97 -8.87 -0.04
N PHE A 8 -4.07 -9.35 0.54
CA PHE A 8 -4.30 -10.79 0.76
C PHE A 8 -4.66 -11.55 -0.52
N ASP A 9 -5.14 -10.84 -1.54
CA ASP A 9 -5.33 -11.38 -2.89
C ASP A 9 -4.03 -11.44 -3.70
N ALA A 10 -2.92 -10.89 -3.18
CA ALA A 10 -1.61 -11.08 -3.77
C ALA A 10 -1.29 -12.59 -3.88
N GLY A 11 -0.67 -12.97 -4.99
CA GLY A 11 0.02 -14.24 -5.13
C GLY A 11 0.94 -14.39 -3.93
N VAL A 12 0.79 -15.48 -3.17
CA VAL A 12 1.46 -15.62 -1.87
C VAL A 12 2.98 -15.73 -2.04
N ASN A 13 3.48 -15.84 -3.27
CA ASN A 13 4.89 -16.04 -3.56
C ASN A 13 5.69 -14.75 -3.39
N THR A 14 6.89 -14.89 -2.83
CA THR A 14 7.85 -13.80 -2.62
C THR A 14 8.26 -13.09 -3.91
N ASP A 15 8.16 -13.78 -5.03
CA ASP A 15 8.56 -13.31 -6.36
C ASP A 15 7.45 -12.49 -7.05
N ASP A 16 6.24 -12.54 -6.50
CA ASP A 16 5.10 -11.77 -7.00
C ASP A 16 5.10 -10.33 -6.49
N PHE A 17 5.97 -9.97 -5.53
CA PHE A 17 6.08 -8.61 -4.98
C PHE A 17 7.24 -7.82 -5.58
N PHE A 18 6.90 -6.76 -6.31
CA PHE A 18 7.83 -5.79 -6.86
C PHE A 18 7.86 -4.56 -5.96
N CYS A 19 8.78 -4.60 -5.00
CA CYS A 19 8.99 -3.56 -4.01
C CYS A 19 9.91 -2.44 -4.49
N PRO A 20 9.73 -1.21 -3.98
CA PRO A 20 10.72 -0.16 -4.11
C PRO A 20 12.01 -0.55 -3.38
N ILE A 21 13.13 0.04 -3.79
CA ILE A 21 14.41 -0.15 -3.10
C ILE A 21 14.35 0.65 -1.79
N GLY A 22 14.26 -0.05 -0.66
CA GLY A 22 14.14 0.57 0.66
C GLY A 22 12.71 0.98 0.96
N VAL A 23 12.47 2.28 1.03
CA VAL A 23 11.17 2.90 1.33
C VAL A 23 10.67 3.57 0.06
N GLY A 24 9.37 3.46 -0.23
CA GLY A 24 8.80 4.11 -1.40
C GLY A 24 7.33 4.44 -1.30
N THR A 25 6.87 5.14 -2.33
CA THR A 25 5.49 5.64 -2.47
C THR A 25 4.55 4.64 -3.15
N SER A 26 5.08 3.53 -3.65
CA SER A 26 4.29 2.51 -4.36
C SER A 26 4.88 1.11 -4.24
N ILE A 27 4.03 0.10 -4.40
CA ILE A 27 4.39 -1.31 -4.55
C ILE A 27 3.52 -1.90 -5.65
N SER A 28 4.03 -2.90 -6.38
CA SER A 28 3.19 -3.69 -7.26
C SER A 28 3.32 -5.17 -6.98
N PHE A 29 2.25 -5.92 -7.20
CA PHE A 29 2.24 -7.36 -7.02
C PHE A 29 1.25 -8.07 -7.94
N ASN A 30 1.52 -9.33 -8.26
CA ASN A 30 0.56 -10.15 -9.00
C ASN A 30 -0.55 -10.61 -8.06
N THR A 31 -1.81 -10.51 -8.49
CA THR A 31 -2.96 -11.05 -7.75
C THR A 31 -3.34 -12.44 -8.23
N LYS A 32 -3.93 -13.24 -7.35
CA LYS A 32 -4.46 -14.57 -7.69
C LYS A 32 -5.66 -14.49 -8.64
N SER A 33 -6.41 -13.39 -8.57
CA SER A 33 -7.62 -13.12 -9.34
C SER A 33 -7.37 -12.58 -10.75
N ASP A 34 -6.16 -12.80 -11.28
CA ASP A 34 -5.61 -12.30 -12.54
C ASP A 34 -5.20 -10.81 -12.54
N GLY A 35 -3.91 -10.60 -12.83
CA GLY A 35 -3.34 -9.31 -13.17
C GLY A 35 -2.28 -8.78 -12.19
N LYS A 36 -1.62 -7.71 -12.61
CA LYS A 36 -0.70 -6.94 -11.77
C LYS A 36 -1.49 -5.82 -11.10
N THR A 37 -1.36 -5.71 -9.78
CA THR A 37 -1.92 -4.64 -8.97
C THR A 37 -0.81 -3.67 -8.57
N TYR A 38 -1.10 -2.38 -8.62
CA TYR A 38 -0.25 -1.29 -8.18
C TYR A 38 -0.95 -0.57 -7.03
N LEU A 39 -0.31 -0.54 -5.87
CA LEU A 39 -0.72 0.30 -4.76
C LEU A 39 0.18 1.54 -4.76
N THR A 40 -0.42 2.71 -4.90
CA THR A 40 0.30 3.98 -4.94
C THR A 40 -0.30 4.98 -3.96
N CYS A 41 0.56 5.63 -3.19
CA CYS A 41 0.21 6.72 -2.30
C CYS A 41 0.40 8.06 -3.03
N TYR A 42 -0.64 8.88 -3.06
CA TYR A 42 -0.63 10.22 -3.62
C TYR A 42 -0.83 11.24 -2.49
N GLU A 43 0.24 11.96 -2.18
CA GLU A 43 0.29 12.97 -1.11
C GLU A 43 -0.84 13.99 -1.28
N GLY A 44 -1.58 14.27 -0.21
CA GLY A 44 -2.70 15.21 -0.17
C GLY A 44 -3.96 14.74 -0.90
N VAL A 45 -3.93 13.60 -1.59
CA VAL A 45 -5.04 13.14 -2.45
C VAL A 45 -5.65 11.84 -1.96
N LYS A 46 -4.92 10.73 -2.02
CA LYS A 46 -5.49 9.38 -1.86
C LYS A 46 -4.44 8.29 -1.81
N ILE A 47 -4.88 7.09 -1.41
CA ILE A 47 -4.21 5.84 -1.79
C ILE A 47 -5.06 5.19 -2.88
N ALA A 48 -4.47 4.91 -4.04
CA ALA A 48 -5.15 4.22 -5.12
C ALA A 48 -4.58 2.81 -5.27
N SER A 49 -5.48 1.85 -5.51
CA SER A 49 -5.14 0.54 -6.04
C SER A 49 -5.55 0.50 -7.50
N GLU A 50 -4.58 0.49 -8.40
CA GLU A 50 -4.81 0.22 -9.83
C GLU A 50 -4.57 -1.27 -10.05
N SER A 51 -5.59 -2.02 -10.44
CA SER A 51 -5.44 -3.44 -10.82
C SER A 51 -6.00 -3.69 -12.22
N ALA A 52 -5.80 -4.90 -12.74
CA ALA A 52 -6.45 -5.34 -13.98
C ALA A 52 -7.99 -5.22 -13.93
N ASN A 53 -8.58 -5.11 -12.73
CA ASN A 53 -10.01 -4.97 -12.49
C ASN A 53 -10.47 -3.52 -12.27
N GLY A 54 -9.58 -2.53 -12.43
CA GLY A 54 -9.88 -1.10 -12.36
C GLY A 54 -9.22 -0.36 -11.19
N ASP A 55 -9.51 0.95 -11.11
CA ASP A 55 -9.00 1.83 -10.07
C ASP A 55 -9.92 1.85 -8.84
N PHE A 56 -9.37 1.45 -7.70
CA PHE A 56 -10.07 1.50 -6.42
C PHE A 56 -9.46 2.57 -5.52
N LEU A 57 -10.29 3.54 -5.13
CA LEU A 57 -9.96 4.49 -4.07
C LEU A 57 -10.01 3.76 -2.73
N LEU A 58 -8.88 3.69 -2.03
CA LEU A 58 -8.80 3.05 -0.72
C LEU A 58 -9.08 4.03 0.44
N THR A 59 -9.16 5.32 0.14
CA THR A 59 -9.50 6.40 1.07
C THR A 59 -10.86 7.01 0.71
N ASN A 60 -11.68 7.30 1.72
CA ASN A 60 -12.97 7.98 1.52
C ASN A 60 -12.75 9.44 1.08
N SER A 61 -13.76 10.04 0.44
CA SER A 61 -13.77 11.48 0.15
C SER A 61 -13.62 12.30 1.45
N GLY A 62 -12.73 13.29 1.45
CA GLY A 62 -12.44 14.13 2.63
C GLY A 62 -11.30 13.62 3.53
N VAL A 63 -10.68 12.50 3.16
CA VAL A 63 -9.43 12.04 3.79
C VAL A 63 -8.24 12.57 2.97
N SER A 64 -7.32 13.24 3.65
CA SER A 64 -5.99 13.56 3.10
C SER A 64 -4.98 12.53 3.57
N VAL A 65 -4.02 12.22 2.71
CA VAL A 65 -2.91 11.33 3.03
C VAL A 65 -1.64 12.16 3.09
N ARG A 66 -0.78 11.90 4.08
CA ARG A 66 0.54 12.51 4.20
C ARG A 66 1.62 11.45 4.30
N ASN A 67 2.87 11.89 4.10
CA ASN A 67 4.06 11.07 4.28
C ASN A 67 4.07 9.83 3.38
N CYS A 68 3.62 10.00 2.13
CA CYS A 68 3.62 8.92 1.14
C CYS A 68 5.03 8.38 0.85
N ASP A 69 6.08 9.14 1.09
CA ASP A 69 7.47 8.69 0.95
C ASP A 69 7.80 7.51 1.86
N SER A 70 7.06 7.36 2.96
CA SER A 70 7.17 6.23 3.89
C SER A 70 6.10 5.16 3.70
N PHE A 71 5.34 5.22 2.60
CA PHE A 71 4.14 4.42 2.41
C PHE A 71 4.40 2.93 2.54
N VAL A 72 5.41 2.41 1.83
CA VAL A 72 5.70 0.99 1.80
C VAL A 72 7.18 0.72 1.98
N THR A 73 7.48 -0.29 2.79
CA THR A 73 8.83 -0.83 2.99
C THR A 73 8.77 -2.35 2.84
N CYS A 74 9.76 -2.92 2.16
CA CYS A 74 9.87 -4.37 2.04
C CYS A 74 11.11 -4.91 2.74
N GLN A 75 10.91 -5.91 3.59
CA GLN A 75 11.99 -6.66 4.19
C GLN A 75 12.28 -7.87 3.30
N LYS A 76 13.55 -8.01 2.93
CA LYS A 76 14.05 -9.10 2.09
C LYS A 76 14.95 -10.04 2.89
N ASN A 77 14.99 -11.32 2.52
CA ASN A 77 15.97 -12.27 3.05
C ASN A 77 17.35 -12.08 2.38
N SER A 78 18.31 -12.94 2.73
CA SER A 78 19.66 -12.98 2.12
C SER A 78 19.65 -13.22 0.61
N ASP A 79 18.60 -13.85 0.08
CA ASP A 79 18.42 -14.17 -1.34
C ASP A 79 17.62 -13.10 -2.08
N LEU A 80 17.44 -11.91 -1.47
CA LEU A 80 16.67 -10.78 -1.99
C LEU A 80 15.16 -11.05 -2.19
N LYS A 81 14.64 -12.14 -1.62
CA LYS A 81 13.20 -12.47 -1.65
C LYS A 81 12.44 -11.67 -0.60
N VAL A 82 11.31 -11.10 -0.99
CA VAL A 82 10.44 -10.32 -0.10
C VAL A 82 9.82 -11.25 0.94
N MET A 83 10.14 -11.06 2.22
CA MET A 83 9.57 -11.81 3.34
C MET A 83 8.41 -11.09 4.01
N ARG A 84 8.46 -9.76 4.00
CA ARG A 84 7.48 -8.91 4.66
C ARG A 84 7.32 -7.60 3.91
N VAL A 85 6.08 -7.14 3.82
CA VAL A 85 5.71 -5.81 3.35
C VAL A 85 5.08 -5.05 4.52
N ASP A 86 5.68 -3.93 4.88
CA ASP A 86 5.20 -3.00 5.88
C ASP A 86 4.57 -1.80 5.16
N PHE A 87 3.35 -1.44 5.54
CA PHE A 87 2.64 -0.26 5.07
C PHE A 87 2.53 0.74 6.22
N ASN A 88 2.88 2.00 5.97
CA ASN A 88 2.79 3.09 6.92
C ASN A 88 2.11 4.30 6.28
N LEU A 89 1.00 4.76 6.84
CA LEU A 89 0.15 5.77 6.23
C LEU A 89 -0.29 6.80 7.25
N ASP A 90 0.00 8.07 7.01
CA ASP A 90 -0.57 9.14 7.82
C ASP A 90 -1.84 9.64 7.12
N MET A 91 -3.00 9.34 7.69
CA MET A 91 -4.29 9.77 7.15
C MET A 91 -4.90 10.85 8.05
N GLY A 92 -5.44 11.90 7.47
CA GLY A 92 -6.14 12.96 8.20
C GLY A 92 -7.45 13.37 7.57
N ILE A 93 -8.30 14.04 8.34
CA ILE A 93 -9.57 14.58 7.84
C ILE A 93 -9.37 16.07 7.57
N THR A 94 -9.51 16.48 6.31
CA THR A 94 -9.47 17.89 5.92
C THR A 94 -10.90 18.44 5.94
N GLY A 95 -11.25 19.24 6.95
CA GLY A 95 -12.61 19.83 7.01
C GLY A 95 -13.13 20.32 8.36
N GLY A 96 -12.31 20.39 9.41
CA GLY A 96 -12.71 20.92 10.73
C GLY A 96 -11.57 21.70 11.39
N THR A 97 -11.86 22.39 12.51
CA THR A 97 -10.87 23.14 13.29
C THR A 97 -9.71 22.25 13.74
N GLY A 98 -8.60 22.32 13.02
CA GLY A 98 -7.37 21.57 13.25
C GLY A 98 -7.29 20.30 12.39
N ASP A 99 -6.22 20.19 11.59
CA ASP A 99 -5.94 18.94 10.89
C ASP A 99 -5.63 17.85 11.93
N GLN A 100 -6.44 16.79 11.97
CA GLN A 100 -6.15 15.60 12.76
C GLN A 100 -5.56 14.53 11.84
N PHE A 101 -4.39 14.01 12.18
CA PHE A 101 -3.75 12.90 11.48
C PHE A 101 -3.61 11.68 12.39
N TRP A 102 -3.77 10.51 11.81
CA TRP A 102 -3.55 9.22 12.44
C TRP A 102 -2.66 8.36 11.57
N THR A 103 -1.69 7.71 12.20
CA THR A 103 -0.79 6.78 11.54
C THR A 103 -1.39 5.38 11.54
N PHE A 104 -1.54 4.80 10.36
CA PHE A 104 -1.98 3.44 10.13
C PHE A 104 -0.78 2.59 9.74
N VAL A 105 -0.49 1.58 10.56
CA VAL A 105 0.57 0.61 10.28
C VAL A 105 -0.05 -0.75 9.98
N SER A 106 0.30 -1.34 8.84
CA SER A 106 -0.09 -2.70 8.47
C SER A 106 1.11 -3.52 8.06
N LYS A 107 1.10 -4.82 8.35
CA LYS A 107 2.22 -5.73 8.06
C LYS A 107 1.67 -6.99 7.42
N VAL A 108 2.29 -7.39 6.31
CA VAL A 108 1.93 -8.60 5.59
C VAL A 108 3.18 -9.48 5.49
N THR A 109 3.08 -10.69 6.01
CA THR A 109 4.12 -11.72 5.85
C THR A 109 3.86 -12.49 4.57
N VAL A 110 4.86 -12.57 3.71
CA VAL A 110 4.84 -13.34 2.46
C VAL A 110 5.33 -14.76 2.78
N ARG A 111 4.65 -15.80 2.27
CA ARG A 111 4.89 -17.21 2.64
C ARG A 111 5.32 -18.04 1.44
#